data_AF-A0A401PSU8-F1
#
_entry.id   AF-A0A401PSU8-F1
#
_cell.length_a   1.000
_cell.length_b   1.000
_cell.length_c   1.000
_cell.angle_alpha   90.00
_cell.angle_beta   90.00
_cell.angle_gamma   90.00
#
_symmetry.space_group_name_H-M   'P 1'
#
loop_
_entity.id
_entity.type
_entity.pdbx_description
1 polymer ?
#
loop_
_entity_poly.entity_id
_entity_poly.type
_entity_poly.pdbx_seq_one_letter_code
_entity_poly.pdbx_strand_id
1 'polypeptide(L)'
;GQFDQFWAMNFGPIFLYTGNEGDIWDFANSSRFLIELASELQAMVIYAEHRYYGKSLPFGKKSYEKSNIEFLTVEQAVADYVVLITKLKADLDAKNCAVIVFGGRVLAGVTGYADTQEESCLIRRIYHVTDFERNSPDCVLTIRKGFQELEALAQQQAWSKITSQLSLCKAVKSKKEVDHLYAWARNAFTYLAMFNYPYKTEVGLHFPANPVDVACRYILTKADHIEGLLDILGNP
;
A
#
# COMPACT_ATOMS: atom_id res chain seq x y z
N GLY A 1 3.68 -18.27 -17.59
CA GLY A 1 2.37 -17.68 -17.23
C GLY A 1 1.56 -17.57 -18.49
N GLN A 2 0.23 -17.68 -18.39
CA GLN A 2 -0.74 -17.56 -19.48
C GLN A 2 -0.84 -16.08 -19.97
N PHE A 3 0.26 -15.54 -20.51
CA PHE A 3 0.33 -14.11 -20.87
C PHE A 3 -0.37 -13.80 -22.20
N ASP A 4 -0.54 -14.81 -23.06
CA ASP A 4 -1.11 -14.77 -24.40
C ASP A 4 -2.51 -15.40 -24.51
N GLN A 5 -3.08 -15.85 -23.39
CA GLN A 5 -4.31 -16.66 -23.37
C GLN A 5 -5.50 -16.02 -24.12
N PHE A 6 -5.55 -14.69 -24.14
CA PHE A 6 -6.63 -13.91 -24.76
C PHE A 6 -6.16 -13.07 -25.93
N TRP A 7 -4.86 -13.11 -26.27
CA TRP A 7 -4.28 -12.15 -27.19
C TRP A 7 -4.65 -12.44 -28.64
N ALA A 8 -5.36 -11.51 -29.28
CA ALA A 8 -5.50 -11.51 -30.73
C ALA A 8 -4.13 -11.14 -31.35
N MET A 9 -3.33 -12.17 -31.62
CA MET A 9 -1.95 -12.01 -32.11
C MET A 9 -1.88 -11.00 -33.27
N ASN A 10 -0.97 -10.03 -33.15
CA ASN A 10 -0.72 -8.91 -34.07
C ASN A 10 -1.80 -7.82 -34.16
N PHE A 11 -2.92 -7.92 -33.41
CA PHE A 11 -3.99 -6.92 -33.45
C PHE A 11 -4.38 -6.39 -32.05
N GLY A 12 -4.43 -7.26 -31.05
CA GLY A 12 -4.79 -6.91 -29.68
C GLY A 12 -3.75 -6.02 -28.99
N PRO A 13 -4.18 -5.10 -28.10
CA PRO A 13 -3.25 -4.26 -27.35
C PRO A 13 -2.44 -5.08 -26.34
N ILE A 14 -1.34 -4.50 -25.86
CA ILE A 14 -0.54 -5.04 -24.76
C ILE A 14 -0.85 -4.22 -23.51
N PHE A 15 -1.33 -4.87 -22.46
CA PHE A 15 -1.46 -4.29 -21.14
C PHE A 15 -0.19 -4.57 -20.35
N LEU A 16 0.52 -3.50 -20.02
CA LEU A 16 1.71 -3.58 -19.18
C LEU A 16 1.37 -3.09 -17.78
N TYR A 17 1.40 -3.98 -16.80
CA TYR A 17 1.42 -3.61 -15.40
C TYR A 17 2.86 -3.31 -14.97
N THR A 18 3.12 -2.08 -14.56
CA THR A 18 4.40 -1.66 -14.01
C THR A 18 4.44 -1.99 -12.52
N GLY A 19 5.22 -3.00 -12.17
CA GLY A 19 5.43 -3.41 -10.78
C GLY A 19 5.95 -2.25 -9.94
N ASN A 20 5.63 -2.29 -8.66
CA ASN A 20 6.03 -1.28 -7.69
C ASN A 20 6.84 -1.96 -6.56
N GLU A 21 6.66 -1.53 -5.31
CA GLU A 21 7.55 -1.88 -4.19
C GLU A 21 7.27 -3.26 -3.58
N GLY A 22 7.25 -4.33 -4.39
CA GLY A 22 6.92 -5.67 -3.92
C GLY A 22 7.15 -6.78 -4.95
N ASP A 23 6.85 -8.01 -4.56
CA ASP A 23 6.86 -9.15 -5.49
C ASP A 23 5.77 -8.96 -6.55
N ILE A 24 6.12 -9.15 -7.81
CA ILE A 24 5.18 -8.92 -8.92
C ILE A 24 3.93 -9.81 -8.84
N TRP A 25 4.04 -10.99 -8.23
CA TRP A 25 2.92 -11.92 -8.08
C TRP A 25 1.86 -11.42 -7.11
N ASP A 26 2.22 -10.64 -6.09
CA ASP A 26 1.25 -10.03 -5.19
C ASP A 26 0.34 -9.06 -5.96
N PHE A 27 0.92 -8.30 -6.90
CA PHE A 27 0.16 -7.42 -7.77
C PHE A 27 -0.64 -8.18 -8.83
N ALA A 28 -0.09 -9.23 -9.42
CA ALA A 28 -0.81 -10.06 -10.38
C ALA A 28 -2.04 -10.75 -9.75
N ASN A 29 -1.90 -11.26 -8.53
CA ASN A 29 -2.98 -11.95 -7.81
C ASN A 29 -4.07 -10.99 -7.32
N SER A 30 -3.72 -9.75 -6.99
CA SER A 30 -4.67 -8.73 -6.53
C SER A 30 -5.31 -7.92 -7.66
N SER A 31 -4.70 -7.87 -8.84
CA SER A 31 -5.15 -7.05 -9.99
C SER A 31 -5.96 -7.85 -11.01
N ARG A 32 -6.91 -8.65 -10.54
CA ARG A 32 -7.75 -9.53 -11.41
C ARG A 32 -8.51 -8.77 -12.51
N PHE A 33 -8.85 -7.51 -12.25
CA PHE A 33 -9.48 -6.62 -13.24
C PHE A 33 -8.69 -6.52 -14.56
N LEU A 34 -7.34 -6.53 -14.53
CA LEU A 34 -6.54 -6.49 -15.76
C LEU A 34 -6.77 -7.72 -16.65
N ILE A 35 -6.92 -8.90 -16.03
CA ILE A 35 -7.18 -10.15 -16.76
C ILE A 35 -8.59 -10.14 -17.35
N GLU A 36 -9.57 -9.64 -16.60
CA GLU A 36 -10.96 -9.50 -17.07
C GLU A 36 -11.05 -8.54 -18.26
N LEU A 37 -10.44 -7.36 -18.14
CA LEU A 37 -10.38 -6.37 -19.22
C LEU A 37 -9.62 -6.91 -20.45
N ALA A 38 -8.55 -7.67 -20.22
CA ALA A 38 -7.79 -8.27 -21.32
C ALA A 38 -8.58 -9.34 -22.06
N SER A 39 -9.45 -10.09 -21.37
CA SER A 39 -10.36 -11.03 -22.01
C SER A 39 -11.37 -10.32 -22.90
N GLU A 40 -11.86 -9.15 -22.51
CA GLU A 40 -12.81 -8.36 -23.30
C GLU A 40 -12.15 -7.68 -24.50
N LEU A 41 -10.94 -7.13 -24.30
CA LEU A 41 -10.21 -6.36 -25.32
C LEU A 41 -9.22 -7.21 -26.12
N GLN A 42 -9.23 -8.54 -25.92
CA GLN A 42 -8.33 -9.50 -26.55
C GLN A 42 -6.86 -9.09 -26.43
N ALA A 43 -6.50 -8.59 -25.24
CA ALA A 43 -5.21 -8.00 -24.95
C ALA A 43 -4.22 -9.04 -24.41
N MET A 44 -2.93 -8.82 -24.67
CA MET A 44 -1.85 -9.50 -23.94
C MET A 44 -1.66 -8.81 -22.60
N VAL A 45 -1.45 -9.56 -21.51
CA VAL A 45 -1.14 -8.96 -20.20
C VAL A 45 0.28 -9.31 -19.79
N ILE A 46 1.03 -8.29 -19.41
CA ILE A 46 2.43 -8.40 -18.99
C ILE A 46 2.57 -7.71 -17.64
N TYR A 47 3.04 -8.45 -16.65
CA TYR A 47 3.42 -7.90 -15.35
C TYR A 47 4.94 -7.79 -15.31
N ALA A 48 5.45 -6.56 -15.29
CA ALA A 48 6.89 -6.30 -15.21
C ALA A 48 7.29 -6.00 -13.78
N GLU A 49 8.17 -6.80 -13.21
CA GLU A 49 8.66 -6.59 -11.84
C GLU A 49 9.60 -5.38 -11.77
N HIS A 50 9.47 -4.58 -10.71
CA HIS A 50 10.31 -3.41 -10.50
C HIS A 50 11.72 -3.83 -10.10
N ARG A 51 12.74 -3.13 -10.61
CA ARG A 51 14.13 -3.31 -10.16
C ARG A 51 14.24 -3.19 -8.63
N TYR A 52 15.09 -4.01 -8.01
CA TYR A 52 15.31 -4.11 -6.56
C TYR A 52 14.14 -4.71 -5.75
N TYR A 53 13.08 -5.21 -6.39
CA TYR A 53 11.99 -5.90 -5.72
C TYR A 53 11.84 -7.33 -6.25
N GLY A 54 11.23 -8.18 -5.42
CA GLY A 54 11.04 -9.60 -5.71
C GLY A 54 12.33 -10.30 -6.11
N LYS A 55 12.40 -10.75 -7.36
CA LYS A 55 13.55 -11.48 -7.93
C LYS A 55 14.41 -10.61 -8.85
N SER A 56 13.94 -9.43 -9.21
CA SER A 56 14.57 -8.47 -10.12
C SER A 56 15.66 -7.65 -9.41
N LEU A 57 16.72 -8.34 -8.98
CA LEU A 57 17.83 -7.78 -8.22
C LEU A 57 19.08 -7.58 -9.10
N PRO A 58 19.44 -6.34 -9.50
CA PRO A 58 20.55 -6.10 -10.45
C PRO A 58 21.90 -6.64 -9.97
N PHE A 59 22.11 -6.68 -8.64
CA PHE A 59 23.34 -7.19 -8.02
C PHE A 59 23.06 -8.40 -7.12
N GLY A 60 21.94 -9.11 -7.35
CA GLY A 60 21.50 -10.22 -6.50
C GLY A 60 21.38 -9.80 -5.04
N LYS A 61 21.91 -10.62 -4.12
CA LYS A 61 21.88 -10.35 -2.66
C LYS A 61 22.57 -9.04 -2.26
N LYS A 62 23.47 -8.51 -3.10
CA LYS A 62 24.21 -7.27 -2.84
C LYS A 62 23.46 -6.01 -3.25
N SER A 63 22.26 -6.14 -3.82
CA SER A 63 21.51 -4.98 -4.34
C SER A 63 21.22 -3.93 -3.26
N TYR A 64 21.03 -4.34 -2.00
CA TYR A 64 20.76 -3.42 -0.88
C TYR A 64 22.03 -2.88 -0.19
N GLU A 65 23.22 -3.17 -0.72
CA GLU A 65 24.45 -2.53 -0.24
C GLU A 65 24.45 -1.04 -0.63
N LYS A 66 25.01 -0.17 0.21
CA LYS A 66 24.98 1.29 0.03
C LYS A 66 25.53 1.76 -1.32
N SER A 67 26.52 1.07 -1.87
CA SER A 67 27.07 1.37 -3.20
C SER A 67 26.17 0.94 -4.34
N ASN A 68 25.32 -0.07 -4.13
CA ASN A 68 24.52 -0.67 -5.18
C ASN A 68 23.09 -0.13 -5.19
N ILE A 69 22.61 0.45 -4.09
CA ILE A 69 21.25 1.04 -4.02
C ILE A 69 21.11 2.32 -4.86
N GLU A 70 22.22 2.92 -5.32
CA GLU A 70 22.20 4.16 -6.11
C GLU A 70 21.42 4.04 -7.43
N PHE A 71 21.29 2.82 -7.98
CA PHE A 71 20.52 2.58 -9.22
C PHE A 71 19.03 2.29 -8.99
N LEU A 72 18.56 2.34 -7.73
CA LEU A 72 17.13 2.30 -7.41
C LEU A 72 16.54 3.71 -7.56
N THR A 73 16.28 4.12 -8.80
CA THR A 73 15.60 5.39 -9.12
C THR A 73 14.38 5.15 -10.03
N VAL A 74 13.46 6.12 -10.04
CA VAL A 74 12.24 6.06 -10.86
C VAL A 74 12.58 6.11 -12.35
N GLU A 75 13.50 6.99 -12.75
CA GLU A 75 13.93 7.17 -14.15
C GLU A 75 14.49 5.88 -14.72
N GLN A 76 15.28 5.22 -13.90
CA GLN A 76 15.90 3.94 -14.17
C GLN A 76 14.87 2.81 -14.32
N ALA A 77 13.89 2.73 -13.41
CA ALA A 77 12.79 1.76 -13.53
C ALA A 77 11.92 2.00 -14.79
N VAL A 78 11.63 3.26 -15.12
CA VAL A 78 10.92 3.61 -16.36
C VAL A 78 11.73 3.20 -17.59
N ALA A 79 13.04 3.41 -17.59
CA ALA A 79 13.90 2.98 -18.68
C ALA A 79 13.87 1.45 -18.88
N ASP A 80 13.83 0.66 -17.80
CA ASP A 80 13.68 -0.80 -17.90
C ASP A 80 12.38 -1.19 -18.59
N TYR A 81 11.26 -0.54 -18.23
CA TYR A 81 9.96 -0.81 -18.84
C TYR A 81 9.95 -0.44 -20.33
N VAL A 82 10.57 0.68 -20.71
CA VAL A 82 10.68 1.09 -22.13
C VAL A 82 11.50 0.08 -22.93
N VAL A 83 12.65 -0.38 -22.40
CA VAL A 83 13.49 -1.39 -23.04
C VAL A 83 12.74 -2.72 -23.15
N LEU A 84 12.03 -3.12 -22.09
CA LEU A 84 11.21 -4.34 -22.06
C LEU A 84 10.12 -4.30 -23.14
N ILE A 85 9.33 -3.22 -23.22
CA ILE A 85 8.29 -3.05 -24.25
C ILE A 85 8.90 -3.15 -25.65
N THR A 86 10.02 -2.46 -25.88
CA THR A 86 10.68 -2.43 -27.19
C THR A 86 11.12 -3.83 -27.61
N LYS A 87 11.71 -4.58 -26.68
CA LYS A 87 12.16 -5.95 -26.91
C LYS A 87 10.98 -6.90 -27.16
N LEU A 88 9.94 -6.82 -26.35
CA LEU A 88 8.74 -7.64 -26.51
C LEU A 88 8.02 -7.39 -27.83
N LYS A 89 7.87 -6.12 -28.23
CA LYS A 89 7.28 -5.79 -29.53
C LYS A 89 8.08 -6.33 -30.70
N ALA A 90 9.40 -6.36 -30.60
CA ALA A 90 10.25 -6.94 -31.63
C ALA A 90 10.14 -8.48 -31.67
N ASP A 91 10.17 -9.14 -30.50
CA ASP A 91 10.17 -10.60 -30.39
C ASP A 91 8.81 -11.22 -30.72
N LEU A 92 7.72 -10.49 -30.49
CA LEU A 92 6.34 -10.93 -30.73
C LEU A 92 5.75 -10.41 -32.05
N ASP A 93 6.55 -9.74 -32.88
CA ASP A 93 6.11 -9.02 -34.10
C ASP A 93 4.93 -8.03 -33.87
N ALA A 94 4.80 -7.54 -32.64
CA ALA A 94 3.70 -6.69 -32.17
C ALA A 94 3.99 -5.18 -32.36
N LYS A 95 4.72 -4.80 -33.42
CA LYS A 95 5.18 -3.40 -33.64
C LYS A 95 4.03 -2.40 -33.68
N ASN A 96 2.91 -2.80 -34.29
CA ASN A 96 1.72 -1.97 -34.46
C ASN A 96 0.72 -2.08 -33.30
N CYS A 97 0.95 -2.98 -32.34
CA CYS A 97 0.04 -3.14 -31.20
C CYS A 97 0.20 -1.95 -30.24
N ALA A 98 -0.93 -1.37 -29.81
CA ALA A 98 -0.95 -0.34 -28.78
C ALA A 98 -0.48 -0.93 -27.44
N VAL A 99 0.17 -0.12 -26.61
CA VAL A 99 0.56 -0.51 -25.24
C VAL A 99 -0.17 0.40 -24.28
N ILE A 100 -0.90 -0.20 -23.33
CA ILE A 100 -1.60 0.52 -22.26
C ILE A 100 -0.90 0.17 -20.95
N VAL A 101 -0.49 1.19 -20.21
CA VAL A 101 0.27 1.02 -18.96
C VAL A 101 -0.68 1.13 -17.77
N PHE A 102 -0.57 0.18 -16.84
CA PHE A 102 -1.30 0.12 -15.58
C PHE A 102 -0.30 0.10 -14.41
N GLY A 103 -0.66 0.65 -13.25
CA GLY A 103 0.20 0.63 -12.07
C GLY A 103 -0.48 1.16 -10.81
N GLY A 104 0.03 0.75 -9.64
CA GLY A 104 -0.43 1.20 -8.33
C GLY A 104 0.10 2.60 -7.93
N ARG A 105 -0.36 3.07 -6.76
CA ARG A 105 -0.27 4.46 -6.22
C ARG A 105 1.05 5.23 -6.44
N VAL A 106 2.21 4.58 -6.53
CA VAL A 106 3.52 5.25 -6.72
C VAL A 106 3.85 5.49 -8.20
N LEU A 107 3.44 4.59 -9.10
CA LEU A 107 3.65 4.75 -10.55
C LEU A 107 2.45 5.36 -11.27
N ALA A 108 1.27 5.40 -10.65
CA ALA A 108 0.16 6.24 -11.12
C ALA A 108 0.55 7.74 -11.15
N GLY A 109 1.42 8.17 -10.23
CA GLY A 109 2.04 9.50 -10.26
C GLY A 109 3.03 9.69 -11.41
N VAL A 110 3.61 8.61 -11.95
CA VAL A 110 4.54 8.62 -13.10
C VAL A 110 3.79 8.55 -14.43
N THR A 111 2.65 7.84 -14.49
CA THR A 111 1.72 7.92 -15.63
C THR A 111 1.02 9.27 -15.69
N GLY A 112 0.69 9.87 -14.53
CA GLY A 112 0.17 11.24 -14.43
C GLY A 112 1.22 12.33 -14.66
N TYR A 113 2.52 12.04 -14.49
CA TYR A 113 3.60 12.98 -14.79
C TYR A 113 3.68 13.31 -16.30
N ALA A 114 3.11 12.45 -17.14
CA ALA A 114 2.97 12.71 -18.56
C ALA A 114 1.76 13.60 -18.92
N ASP A 115 0.82 13.87 -17.99
CA ASP A 115 -0.47 14.49 -18.32
C ASP A 115 -0.98 15.59 -17.37
N THR A 116 -0.36 15.85 -16.21
CA THR A 116 -0.81 16.93 -15.31
C THR A 116 0.36 17.68 -14.68
N GLN A 117 0.70 18.83 -15.26
CA GLN A 117 1.54 19.85 -14.64
C GLN A 117 0.67 20.95 -14.01
N GLU A 118 -0.32 20.58 -13.21
CA GLU A 118 -1.07 21.52 -12.38
C GLU A 118 -1.87 20.72 -11.35
N GLU A 119 -1.46 20.75 -10.07
CA GLU A 119 -2.39 20.92 -8.95
C GLU A 119 -1.66 21.19 -7.62
N SER A 120 -1.62 22.47 -7.30
CA SER A 120 -2.13 23.10 -6.07
C SER A 120 -1.89 22.44 -4.70
N CYS A 121 -1.36 23.28 -3.81
CA CYS A 121 -1.03 23.14 -2.41
C CYS A 121 -2.22 22.83 -1.45
N LEU A 122 -3.02 21.78 -1.71
CA LEU A 122 -4.17 21.40 -0.87
C LEU A 122 -4.04 20.04 -0.16
N ILE A 123 -2.95 19.29 -0.38
CA ILE A 123 -2.79 17.95 0.19
C ILE A 123 -1.98 17.99 1.49
N ARG A 124 -2.61 18.39 2.61
CA ARG A 124 -2.10 18.07 3.96
C ARG A 124 -3.17 17.98 5.05
N ARG A 125 -4.36 17.47 4.71
CA ARG A 125 -5.25 16.83 5.71
C ARG A 125 -5.05 15.33 5.58
N ILE A 126 -4.64 14.69 6.66
CA ILE A 126 -4.33 13.26 6.74
C ILE A 126 -5.57 12.46 6.32
N TYR A 127 -5.56 11.88 5.11
CA TYR A 127 -6.65 11.11 4.50
C TYR A 127 -7.24 10.01 5.41
N HIS A 128 -6.46 9.51 6.37
CA HIS A 128 -6.89 8.44 7.26
C HIS A 128 -7.98 8.87 8.26
N VAL A 129 -8.02 10.13 8.69
CA VAL A 129 -9.02 10.59 9.66
C VAL A 129 -10.39 10.76 9.00
N THR A 130 -10.42 11.15 7.72
CA THR A 130 -11.68 11.38 7.00
C THR A 130 -12.47 10.10 6.76
N ASP A 131 -11.80 8.95 6.59
CA ASP A 131 -12.49 7.67 6.40
C ASP A 131 -13.19 7.21 7.68
N PHE A 132 -12.54 7.38 8.83
CA PHE A 132 -13.15 7.11 10.14
C PHE A 132 -14.25 8.12 10.47
N GLU A 133 -14.06 9.40 10.13
CA GLU A 133 -15.05 10.46 10.36
C GLU A 133 -16.31 10.27 9.51
N ARG A 134 -16.16 9.83 8.25
CA ARG A 134 -17.28 9.45 7.39
C ARG A 134 -18.05 8.24 7.91
N ASN A 135 -17.37 7.30 8.57
CA ASN A 135 -18.00 6.12 9.13
C ASN A 135 -18.76 6.41 10.44
N SER A 136 -18.12 7.08 11.39
CA SER A 136 -18.74 7.44 12.67
C SER A 136 -17.99 8.62 13.33
N PRO A 137 -18.65 9.77 13.54
CA PRO A 137 -18.07 10.88 14.30
C PRO A 137 -17.69 10.48 15.73
N ASP A 138 -18.52 9.65 16.38
CA ASP A 138 -18.27 9.17 17.74
C ASP A 138 -17.00 8.29 17.80
N CYS A 139 -16.76 7.47 16.77
CA CYS A 139 -15.54 6.68 16.67
C CYS A 139 -14.29 7.57 16.69
N VAL A 140 -14.28 8.65 15.90
CA VAL A 140 -13.16 9.61 15.88
C VAL A 140 -12.98 10.31 17.22
N LEU A 141 -14.08 10.68 17.90
CA LEU A 141 -14.01 11.27 19.23
C LEU A 141 -13.41 10.30 20.25
N THR A 142 -13.80 9.04 20.22
CA THR A 142 -13.28 7.97 21.09
C THR A 142 -11.80 7.71 20.83
N ILE A 143 -11.37 7.63 19.56
CA ILE A 143 -9.95 7.50 19.18
C ILE A 143 -9.15 8.68 19.74
N ARG A 144 -9.64 9.92 19.56
CA ARG A 144 -8.96 11.13 20.06
C ARG A 144 -8.83 11.10 21.58
N LYS A 145 -9.88 10.69 22.31
CA LYS A 145 -9.84 10.55 23.77
C LYS A 145 -8.80 9.52 24.21
N GLY A 146 -8.75 8.35 23.58
CA GLY A 146 -7.76 7.32 23.90
C GLY A 146 -6.31 7.81 23.74
N PHE A 147 -6.01 8.53 22.64
CA PHE A 147 -4.67 9.10 22.45
C PHE A 147 -4.36 10.24 23.42
N GLN A 148 -5.35 11.04 23.81
CA GLN A 148 -5.19 12.09 24.83
C GLN A 148 -4.87 11.48 26.22
N GLU A 149 -5.54 10.39 26.58
CA GLU A 149 -5.29 9.66 27.83
C GLU A 149 -3.89 9.02 27.83
N LEU A 150 -3.49 8.40 26.72
CA LEU A 150 -2.12 7.90 26.51
C LEU A 150 -1.07 9.01 26.66
N GLU A 151 -1.30 10.17 26.06
CA GLU A 151 -0.39 11.31 26.18
C GLU A 151 -0.30 11.85 27.61
N ALA A 152 -1.43 11.90 28.33
CA ALA A 152 -1.43 12.28 29.74
C ALA A 152 -0.61 11.30 30.60
N LEU A 153 -0.73 9.99 30.35
CA LEU A 153 0.12 8.98 31.00
C LEU A 153 1.60 9.17 30.66
N ALA A 154 1.90 9.50 29.40
CA ALA A 154 3.28 9.73 28.95
C ALA A 154 3.90 10.98 29.60
N GLN A 155 3.13 12.05 29.76
CA GLN A 155 3.55 13.26 30.47
C GLN A 155 3.82 13.01 31.95
N GLN A 156 3.02 12.13 32.57
CA GLN A 156 3.21 11.68 33.96
C GLN A 156 4.32 10.64 34.12
N GLN A 157 4.99 10.23 33.04
CA GLN A 157 5.99 9.17 33.03
C GLN A 157 5.46 7.83 33.55
N ALA A 158 4.16 7.57 33.38
CA ALA A 158 3.49 6.35 33.84
C ALA A 158 3.75 5.17 32.89
N TRP A 159 5.02 4.85 32.63
CA TRP A 159 5.43 3.90 31.59
C TRP A 159 4.92 2.48 31.82
N SER A 160 4.85 2.04 33.07
CA SER A 160 4.33 0.72 33.44
C SER A 160 2.85 0.59 33.08
N LYS A 161 2.05 1.65 33.29
CA LYS A 161 0.63 1.68 32.92
C LYS A 161 0.45 1.60 31.41
N ILE A 162 1.23 2.38 30.65
CA ILE A 162 1.19 2.34 29.18
C ILE A 162 1.53 0.94 28.67
N THR A 163 2.59 0.34 29.24
CA THR A 163 3.03 -1.03 28.89
C THR A 163 1.92 -2.05 29.16
N SER A 164 1.28 -1.98 30.32
CA SER A 164 0.24 -2.95 30.70
C SER A 164 -1.07 -2.75 29.92
N GLN A 165 -1.54 -1.50 29.74
CA GLN A 165 -2.82 -1.24 29.07
C GLN A 165 -2.77 -1.55 27.58
N LEU A 166 -1.63 -1.33 26.92
CA LEU A 166 -1.45 -1.69 25.52
C LEU A 166 -0.88 -3.10 25.32
N SER A 167 -0.78 -3.90 26.39
CA SER A 167 -0.25 -5.27 26.34
C SER A 167 1.08 -5.40 25.57
N LEU A 168 1.99 -4.44 25.76
CA LEU A 168 3.22 -4.35 24.98
C LEU A 168 4.21 -5.45 25.37
N CYS A 169 4.77 -6.14 24.38
CA CYS A 169 5.81 -7.17 24.57
C CYS A 169 7.10 -6.62 25.21
N LYS A 170 7.38 -5.32 25.02
CA LYS A 170 8.53 -4.62 25.60
C LYS A 170 8.05 -3.46 26.46
N ALA A 171 8.57 -3.39 27.68
CA ALA A 171 8.28 -2.29 28.58
C ALA A 171 8.82 -0.97 28.03
N VAL A 172 7.95 0.04 28.02
CA VAL A 172 8.29 1.41 27.67
C VAL A 172 9.15 2.03 28.77
N LYS A 173 10.20 2.76 28.39
CA LYS A 173 11.17 3.36 29.31
C LYS A 173 11.43 4.84 29.06
N SER A 174 10.94 5.40 27.95
CA SER A 174 11.20 6.78 27.59
C SER A 174 10.12 7.37 26.71
N LYS A 175 10.04 8.71 26.67
CA LYS A 175 9.17 9.44 25.77
C LYS A 175 9.41 9.08 24.29
N LYS A 176 10.67 8.85 23.90
CA LYS A 176 11.02 8.45 22.52
C LYS A 176 10.37 7.12 22.11
N GLU A 177 10.24 6.19 23.04
CA GLU A 177 9.55 4.91 22.79
C GLU A 177 8.04 5.10 22.67
N VAL A 178 7.45 6.03 23.42
CA VAL A 178 6.04 6.44 23.25
C VAL A 178 5.82 7.13 21.90
N ASP A 179 6.74 8.01 21.47
CA ASP A 179 6.65 8.65 20.14
C ASP A 179 6.72 7.61 19.02
N HIS A 180 7.55 6.57 19.19
CA HIS A 180 7.62 5.45 18.26
C HIS A 180 6.32 4.62 18.26
N LEU A 181 5.73 4.38 19.44
CA LEU A 181 4.44 3.74 19.59
C LEU A 181 3.34 4.52 18.87
N TYR A 182 3.31 5.86 18.96
CA TYR A 182 2.36 6.67 18.21
C TYR A 182 2.56 6.57 16.70
N ALA A 183 3.81 6.52 16.23
CA ALA A 183 4.10 6.32 14.82
C ALA A 183 3.63 4.94 14.33
N TRP A 184 3.85 3.89 15.13
CA TRP A 184 3.33 2.55 14.86
C TRP A 184 1.81 2.52 14.86
N ALA A 185 1.19 3.14 15.87
CA ALA A 185 -0.26 3.20 16.02
C ALA A 185 -0.91 3.89 14.81
N ARG A 186 -0.34 5.00 14.35
CA ARG A 186 -0.79 5.72 13.14
C ARG A 186 -0.76 4.83 11.90
N ASN A 187 0.24 3.96 11.76
CA ASN A 187 0.33 3.05 10.61
C ASN A 187 -0.84 2.06 10.57
N ALA A 188 -1.36 1.61 11.72
CA ALA A 188 -2.54 0.74 11.75
C ALA A 188 -3.76 1.44 11.13
N PHE A 189 -4.05 2.69 11.52
CA PHE A 189 -5.12 3.49 10.90
C PHE A 189 -4.87 3.74 9.41
N THR A 190 -3.62 3.95 9.01
CA THR A 190 -3.23 4.06 7.60
C THR A 190 -3.59 2.80 6.81
N TYR A 191 -3.25 1.62 7.32
CA TYR A 191 -3.57 0.35 6.67
C TYR A 191 -5.08 0.12 6.59
N LEU A 192 -5.82 0.32 7.68
CA LEU A 192 -7.28 0.16 7.69
C LEU A 192 -7.96 1.06 6.65
N ALA A 193 -7.55 2.33 6.56
CA ALA A 193 -8.06 3.26 5.55
C ALA A 193 -7.68 2.86 4.12
N MET A 194 -6.41 2.47 3.89
CA MET A 194 -5.93 2.08 2.56
C MET A 194 -6.62 0.83 2.02
N PHE A 195 -6.97 -0.11 2.89
CA PHE A 195 -7.58 -1.41 2.57
C PHE A 195 -9.07 -1.46 2.94
N ASN A 196 -9.76 -0.32 3.02
CA ASN A 196 -11.17 -0.24 3.40
C ASN A 196 -12.14 -0.71 2.30
N TYR A 197 -11.95 -1.93 1.80
CA TYR A 197 -12.76 -2.52 0.74
C TYR A 197 -14.04 -3.16 1.28
N PRO A 198 -15.13 -3.22 0.50
CA PRO A 198 -16.41 -3.80 0.93
C PRO A 198 -16.40 -5.33 1.00
N TYR A 199 -15.26 -5.96 0.78
CA TYR A 199 -15.05 -7.41 0.81
C TYR A 199 -13.72 -7.75 1.49
N LYS A 200 -13.58 -9.00 1.93
CA LYS A 200 -12.35 -9.51 2.55
C LYS A 200 -11.18 -9.38 1.59
N THR A 201 -10.06 -8.84 2.07
CA THR A 201 -8.86 -8.57 1.25
C THR A 201 -7.62 -9.17 1.89
N GLU A 202 -6.73 -9.76 1.07
CA GLU A 202 -5.46 -10.35 1.50
C GLU A 202 -4.32 -9.77 0.64
N VAL A 203 -3.64 -8.75 1.16
CA VAL A 203 -2.51 -8.08 0.49
C VAL A 203 -1.39 -7.92 1.51
N GLY A 204 -0.63 -9.00 1.73
CA GLY A 204 0.39 -9.11 2.79
C GLY A 204 -0.16 -9.19 4.23
N LEU A 205 -1.34 -8.62 4.47
CA LEU A 205 -2.11 -8.67 5.71
C LEU A 205 -3.57 -9.08 5.40
N HIS A 206 -4.25 -9.65 6.39
CA HIS A 206 -5.65 -10.07 6.28
C HIS A 206 -6.59 -8.98 6.81
N PHE A 207 -7.48 -8.47 5.95
CA PHE A 207 -8.50 -7.49 6.33
C PHE A 207 -9.91 -8.05 6.11
N PRO A 208 -10.84 -7.88 7.07
CA PRO A 208 -12.24 -8.19 6.87
C PRO A 208 -12.88 -7.21 5.87
N ALA A 209 -14.12 -7.48 5.46
CA ALA A 209 -14.91 -6.50 4.72
C ALA A 209 -15.18 -5.25 5.58
N ASN A 210 -15.02 -4.06 5.00
CA ASN A 210 -15.18 -2.76 5.66
C ASN A 210 -14.39 -2.66 6.97
N PRO A 211 -13.06 -2.82 6.95
CA PRO A 211 -12.23 -2.89 8.16
C PRO A 211 -12.30 -1.62 9.02
N VAL A 212 -12.56 -0.43 8.43
CA VAL A 212 -12.78 0.81 9.21
C VAL A 212 -14.07 0.73 10.02
N ASP A 213 -15.15 0.20 9.45
CA ASP A 213 -16.42 0.00 10.17
C ASP A 213 -16.25 -1.01 11.31
N VAL A 214 -15.58 -2.12 11.03
CA VAL A 214 -15.27 -3.14 12.04
C VAL A 214 -14.47 -2.53 13.20
N ALA A 215 -13.42 -1.77 12.92
CA ALA A 215 -12.61 -1.09 13.94
C ALA A 215 -13.45 -0.10 14.77
N CYS A 216 -14.29 0.69 14.11
CA CYS A 216 -15.17 1.64 14.81
C CYS A 216 -16.21 0.95 15.69
N ARG A 217 -16.76 -0.20 15.26
CA ARG A 217 -17.68 -0.98 16.10
C ARG A 217 -17.00 -1.50 17.36
N TYR A 218 -15.77 -2.01 17.25
CA TYR A 218 -15.04 -2.51 18.42
C TYR A 218 -14.72 -1.41 19.42
N ILE A 219 -14.12 -0.29 18.98
CA ILE A 219 -13.70 0.77 19.90
C ILE A 219 -14.89 1.39 20.66
N LEU A 220 -16.05 1.50 20.02
CA LEU A 220 -17.26 2.06 20.64
C LEU A 220 -17.90 1.13 21.69
N THR A 221 -17.51 -0.15 21.73
CA THR A 221 -18.00 -1.10 22.76
C THR A 221 -17.15 -1.12 24.03
N LYS A 222 -15.98 -0.47 24.02
CA LYS A 222 -15.06 -0.47 25.17
C LYS A 222 -15.32 0.72 26.09
N ALA A 223 -15.30 0.45 27.39
CA ALA A 223 -15.38 1.49 28.41
C ALA A 223 -14.05 2.23 28.59
N ASP A 224 -12.92 1.52 28.45
CA ASP A 224 -11.57 2.09 28.47
C ASP A 224 -11.13 2.44 27.04
N HIS A 225 -10.78 3.70 26.80
CA HIS A 225 -10.44 4.19 25.47
C HIS A 225 -9.08 3.67 24.99
N ILE A 226 -8.14 3.37 25.89
CA ILE A 226 -6.82 2.84 25.56
C ILE A 226 -6.93 1.35 25.18
N GLU A 227 -7.75 0.58 25.90
CA GLU A 227 -8.09 -0.79 25.49
C GLU A 227 -8.82 -0.81 24.14
N GLY A 228 -9.72 0.15 23.90
CA GLY A 228 -10.38 0.31 22.61
C GLY A 228 -9.40 0.63 21.47
N LEU A 229 -8.32 1.38 21.74
CA LEU A 229 -7.27 1.58 20.75
C LEU A 229 -6.55 0.27 20.45
N LEU A 230 -6.26 -0.58 21.45
CA LEU A 230 -5.58 -1.87 21.26
C LEU A 230 -6.32 -2.76 20.25
N ASP A 231 -7.65 -2.80 20.29
CA ASP A 231 -8.47 -3.57 19.34
C ASP A 231 -8.28 -3.10 17.88
N ILE A 232 -7.98 -1.81 17.66
CA ILE A 232 -7.71 -1.26 16.32
C ILE A 232 -6.25 -1.51 15.91
N LEU A 233 -5.33 -1.33 16.85
CA LEU A 233 -3.90 -1.45 16.60
C LEU A 233 -3.46 -2.90 16.33
N GLY A 234 -4.29 -3.87 16.73
CA GLY A 234 -3.96 -5.28 16.70
C GLY A 234 -3.05 -5.66 17.87
N ASN A 235 -3.15 -6.91 18.30
CA ASN A 235 -2.26 -7.42 19.35
C ASN A 235 -0.84 -7.56 18.77
N PRO A 236 0.19 -6.92 19.33
CA PRO A 236 1.57 -7.01 18.84
C PRO A 236 2.18 -8.42 18.96
#